data_AF-Q6LWM8-F1
#
_entry.id   AF-Q6LWM8-F1
#
_cell.length_a   1.000
_cell.length_b   1.000
_cell.length_c   1.000
_cell.angle_alpha   90.00
_cell.angle_beta   90.00
_cell.angle_gamma   90.00
#
_symmetry.space_group_name_H-M   'P 1'
#
loop_
_entity.id
_entity.type
_entity.pdbx_description
1 polymer ?
#
loop_
_entity_poly.entity_id
_entity_poly.type
_entity_poly.pdbx_seq_one_letter_code
_entity_poly.pdbx_strand_id
1 'polypeptide(L)'
;MFNEDTKFASPYEINVLNELTGKNFQEDDLILLEKLSGMDYRKRVYVSEDQIGTLEFDLLDLTWKFIPSPLYYMIEDPKISLKYTKKRLKGKYIKEELLENPEELNEALKDNFEYIGVKIGDFLGVGVRKEDRVKVKDLSRKKELDFQKIADYLEYNKEYLDEMVENSIEILQDAVEKYKRKGYAINASFSGGKDSAVCTLISKEVIPDLDVVFIDTGLEYPETLNYVKDFVDKYDINLDTVDGDNFWDNLEKEGIPTKDNRWCNSACKLMPLKRYLKKKYGNKKVLTIDGSRKYESFTRANLDYERRSGFIDFQTNVFPILDWNSIDIWSYIYSKDIPYNPMYDKGFERIGCYLCPSALNSEFLRVKELHPDYFERWVKYLKKYFPESEVLRGFWRWDELPPKMVELEENMGVDIDKKKRLKRITQL
;
A
#
# COMPACT_ATOMS: atom_id res chain seq x y z
N MET A 1 -1.67 16.74 11.59
CA MET A 1 -1.16 15.36 11.45
C MET A 1 -1.44 14.89 10.03
N PHE A 2 -0.56 14.06 9.45
CA PHE A 2 -0.41 13.80 8.02
C PHE A 2 -1.72 13.84 7.18
N ASN A 3 -1.76 14.70 6.17
CA ASN A 3 -2.90 14.82 5.25
C ASN A 3 -2.92 13.73 4.15
N GLU A 4 -1.96 12.80 4.17
CA GLU A 4 -1.74 11.76 3.17
C GLU A 4 -1.82 10.36 3.83
N ASP A 5 -2.12 9.31 3.05
CA ASP A 5 -2.31 7.93 3.52
C ASP A 5 -1.00 7.39 4.13
N THR A 6 -0.83 7.62 5.44
CA THR A 6 0.35 7.27 6.25
C THR A 6 0.03 6.08 7.13
N LYS A 7 1.02 5.23 7.45
CA LYS A 7 0.84 4.09 8.35
C LYS A 7 2.10 3.81 9.18
N PHE A 8 1.96 3.02 10.25
CA PHE A 8 3.11 2.40 10.89
C PHE A 8 3.83 1.45 9.91
N ALA A 9 5.15 1.40 9.97
CA ALA A 9 5.92 0.38 9.28
C ALA A 9 5.54 -1.01 9.81
N SER A 10 5.31 -1.96 8.91
CA SER A 10 5.08 -3.36 9.30
C SER A 10 6.40 -4.06 9.63
N PRO A 11 6.39 -5.20 10.32
CA PRO A 11 7.59 -6.01 10.57
C PRO A 11 8.44 -6.26 9.32
N TYR A 12 7.80 -6.58 8.18
CA TYR A 12 8.53 -6.73 6.91
C TYR A 12 9.22 -5.44 6.46
N GLU A 13 8.54 -4.29 6.53
CA GLU A 13 9.13 -3.01 6.13
C GLU A 13 10.26 -2.57 7.08
N ILE A 14 10.14 -2.84 8.38
CA ILE A 14 11.21 -2.64 9.38
C ILE A 14 12.43 -3.48 9.03
N ASN A 15 12.24 -4.76 8.71
CA ASN A 15 13.34 -5.65 8.31
C ASN A 15 14.04 -5.14 7.04
N VAL A 16 13.28 -4.75 6.02
CA VAL A 16 13.85 -4.16 4.79
C VAL A 16 14.64 -2.88 5.11
N LEU A 17 14.12 -2.00 5.98
CA LEU A 17 14.83 -0.79 6.38
C LEU A 17 16.15 -1.13 7.09
N ASN A 18 16.13 -2.06 8.04
CA ASN A 18 17.33 -2.49 8.78
C ASN A 18 18.38 -3.08 7.84
N GLU A 19 17.98 -3.95 6.90
CA GLU A 19 18.89 -4.52 5.89
C GLU A 19 19.55 -3.45 5.01
N LEU A 20 18.77 -2.47 4.54
CA LEU A 20 19.27 -1.43 3.64
C LEU A 20 20.12 -0.37 4.34
N THR A 21 19.86 -0.11 5.62
CA THR A 21 20.49 1.00 6.37
C THR A 21 21.55 0.52 7.37
N GLY A 22 21.60 -0.77 7.67
CA GLY A 22 22.43 -1.32 8.75
C GLY A 22 21.99 -0.85 10.15
N LYS A 23 20.76 -0.34 10.28
CA LYS A 23 20.17 0.09 11.55
C LYS A 23 19.42 -1.06 12.22
N ASN A 24 18.97 -0.81 13.45
CA ASN A 24 18.26 -1.77 14.28
C ASN A 24 16.95 -1.15 14.81
N PHE A 25 16.11 -0.66 13.91
CA PHE A 25 14.74 -0.25 14.24
C PHE A 25 13.96 -1.46 14.76
N GLN A 26 13.18 -1.24 15.81
CA GLN A 26 12.32 -2.24 16.44
C GLN A 26 10.87 -2.11 15.93
N GLU A 27 10.10 -3.19 16.05
CA GLU A 27 8.69 -3.20 15.61
C GLU A 27 7.79 -2.24 16.40
N ASP A 28 8.17 -1.92 17.64
CA ASP A 28 7.45 -0.98 18.51
C ASP A 28 7.91 0.48 18.37
N ASP A 29 8.96 0.74 17.58
CA ASP A 29 9.39 2.10 17.25
C ASP A 29 8.34 2.82 16.39
N LEU A 30 8.13 4.11 16.64
CA LEU A 30 7.25 4.96 15.82
C LEU A 30 7.92 5.29 14.48
N ILE A 31 7.94 4.32 13.59
CA ILE A 31 8.37 4.48 12.20
C ILE A 31 7.13 4.65 11.32
N LEU A 32 6.97 5.84 10.75
CA LEU A 32 5.83 6.15 9.89
C LEU A 32 6.23 6.13 8.43
N LEU A 33 5.34 5.59 7.61
CA LEU A 33 5.51 5.47 6.17
C LEU A 33 4.38 6.20 5.46
N GLU A 34 4.72 7.33 4.83
CA GLU A 34 3.79 8.16 4.06
C GLU A 34 3.88 7.80 2.58
N LYS A 35 2.74 7.46 1.97
CA LYS A 35 2.66 7.05 0.56
C LYS A 35 3.09 8.16 -0.39
N LEU A 36 3.95 7.81 -1.36
CA LEU A 36 4.33 8.70 -2.45
C LEU A 36 3.89 8.20 -3.82
N SER A 37 3.78 9.12 -4.77
CA SER A 37 3.69 8.74 -6.17
C SER A 37 5.01 8.11 -6.66
N GLY A 38 4.90 6.94 -7.28
CA GLY A 38 6.02 6.14 -7.76
C GLY A 38 5.63 5.29 -8.97
N MET A 39 6.57 4.46 -9.44
CA MET A 39 6.26 3.40 -10.41
C MET A 39 5.60 2.20 -9.72
N ASP A 40 6.02 1.91 -8.49
CA ASP A 40 5.50 0.84 -7.65
C ASP A 40 5.46 1.28 -6.17
N TYR A 41 5.94 0.45 -5.23
CA TYR A 41 6.08 0.84 -3.83
C TYR A 41 7.03 2.03 -3.67
N ARG A 42 6.55 3.10 -3.03
CA ARG A 42 7.35 4.27 -2.69
C ARG A 42 6.76 5.00 -1.49
N LYS A 43 7.53 5.16 -0.42
CA LYS A 43 7.09 5.87 0.79
C LYS A 43 8.17 6.73 1.39
N ARG A 44 7.81 7.91 1.90
CA ARG A 44 8.70 8.65 2.81
C ARG A 44 8.75 7.91 4.14
N VAL A 45 9.95 7.84 4.70
CA VAL A 45 10.21 7.18 5.98
C VAL A 45 10.45 8.26 7.01
N TYR A 46 9.66 8.22 8.07
CA TYR A 46 9.76 9.11 9.21
C TYR A 46 10.15 8.32 10.46
N VAL A 47 11.05 8.86 11.25
CA VAL A 47 11.25 8.48 12.66
C VAL A 47 10.51 9.54 13.46
N SER A 48 9.43 9.15 14.14
CA SER A 48 8.47 10.08 14.73
C SER A 48 7.96 11.09 13.69
N GLU A 49 8.30 12.38 13.83
CA GLU A 49 7.88 13.44 12.88
C GLU A 49 8.93 13.74 11.79
N ASP A 50 10.07 13.05 11.82
CA ASP A 50 11.27 13.46 11.08
C ASP A 50 11.60 12.54 9.91
N GLN A 51 11.56 13.13 8.72
CA GLN A 51 11.86 12.39 7.50
C GLN A 51 13.34 12.01 7.43
N ILE A 52 13.63 10.72 7.56
CA ILE A 52 14.97 10.17 7.40
C ILE A 52 15.22 9.71 5.96
N GLY A 53 14.21 9.42 5.15
CA GLY A 53 14.45 9.04 3.76
C GLY A 53 13.21 8.69 2.98
N THR A 54 13.44 7.91 1.93
CA THR A 54 12.40 7.31 1.09
C THR A 54 12.74 5.84 0.88
N LEU A 55 11.81 4.95 1.17
CA LEU A 55 11.88 3.53 0.86
C LEU A 55 11.12 3.29 -0.46
N GLU A 56 11.76 2.65 -1.44
CA GLU A 56 11.11 2.33 -2.71
C GLU A 56 11.53 0.96 -3.24
N PHE A 57 10.66 0.36 -4.04
CA PHE A 57 10.97 -0.86 -4.79
C PHE A 57 11.26 -0.48 -6.25
N ASP A 58 12.50 -0.73 -6.68
CA ASP A 58 12.98 -0.40 -8.01
C ASP A 58 12.57 -1.48 -9.01
N LEU A 59 11.80 -1.11 -10.05
CA LEU A 59 11.34 -2.06 -11.06
C LEU A 59 12.39 -2.39 -12.13
N LEU A 60 13.44 -1.60 -12.28
CA LEU A 60 14.53 -1.91 -13.20
C LEU A 60 15.38 -3.05 -12.63
N ASP A 61 15.77 -2.91 -11.36
CA ASP A 61 16.65 -3.87 -10.69
C ASP A 61 15.89 -4.96 -9.93
N LEU A 62 14.58 -4.79 -9.73
CA LEU A 62 13.71 -5.65 -8.90
C LEU A 62 14.21 -5.78 -7.45
N THR A 63 14.68 -4.67 -6.88
CA THR A 63 15.26 -4.62 -5.53
C THR A 63 14.70 -3.45 -4.72
N TRP A 64 14.78 -3.58 -3.39
CA TRP A 64 14.47 -2.48 -2.49
C TRP A 64 15.62 -1.46 -2.45
N LYS A 65 15.28 -0.18 -2.37
CA LYS A 65 16.24 0.93 -2.24
C LYS A 65 15.82 1.88 -1.13
N PHE A 66 16.79 2.30 -0.33
CA PHE A 66 16.61 3.39 0.63
C PHE A 66 17.36 4.62 0.16
N ILE A 67 16.62 5.70 -0.04
CA ILE A 67 17.14 6.99 -0.47
C ILE A 67 17.19 7.90 0.76
N PRO A 68 18.36 8.18 1.33
CA PRO A 68 18.46 8.97 2.54
C PRO A 68 18.07 10.44 2.29
N SER A 69 17.46 11.03 3.32
CA SER A 69 17.28 12.46 3.52
C SER A 69 18.38 12.99 4.46
N PRO A 70 18.61 14.31 4.55
CA PRO A 70 19.69 14.85 5.39
C PRO A 70 19.65 14.39 6.86
N LEU A 71 18.45 14.23 7.44
CA LEU A 71 18.29 13.82 8.84
C LEU A 71 18.63 12.34 9.08
N TYR A 72 18.73 11.49 8.05
CA TYR A 72 19.30 10.15 8.21
C TYR A 72 20.71 10.20 8.80
N TYR A 73 21.50 11.21 8.44
CA TYR A 73 22.85 11.38 8.96
C TYR A 73 22.91 11.97 10.39
N MET A 74 21.79 11.98 11.10
CA MET A 74 21.76 12.08 12.56
C MET A 74 21.96 10.71 13.22
N ILE A 75 21.63 9.62 12.52
CA ILE A 75 21.75 8.23 13.00
C ILE A 75 22.78 7.43 12.21
N GLU A 76 23.42 8.05 11.22
CA GLU A 76 24.54 7.54 10.43
C GLU A 76 25.60 8.63 10.32
N ASP A 77 26.88 8.28 10.47
CA ASP A 77 27.93 9.29 10.47
C ASP A 77 28.17 9.89 9.08
N PRO A 78 28.13 11.23 8.92
CA PRO A 78 28.45 11.85 7.65
C PRO A 78 29.96 11.76 7.36
N LYS A 79 30.31 11.08 6.28
CA LYS A 79 31.72 10.88 5.87
C LYS A 79 32.39 12.15 5.34
N ILE A 80 31.65 13.07 4.71
CA ILE A 80 32.23 14.27 4.07
C ILE A 80 31.97 15.51 4.93
N SER A 81 33.02 16.29 5.21
CA SER A 81 32.93 17.58 5.91
C SER A 81 33.36 18.73 4.99
N LEU A 82 32.53 19.77 4.94
CA LEU A 82 32.78 20.96 4.11
C LEU A 82 32.97 22.21 4.98
N LYS A 83 33.89 23.07 4.53
CA LYS A 83 34.11 24.40 5.08
C LYS A 83 32.83 25.22 4.97
N TYR A 84 32.57 26.02 5.99
CA TYR A 84 31.44 26.96 5.96
C TYR A 84 31.50 27.85 4.71
N THR A 85 30.36 27.95 4.02
CA THR A 85 30.22 28.83 2.86
C THR A 85 28.85 29.47 2.82
N LYS A 86 28.80 30.73 2.38
CA LYS A 86 27.54 31.44 2.11
C LYS A 86 26.92 31.03 0.77
N LYS A 87 27.64 30.25 -0.06
CA LYS A 87 27.15 29.80 -1.36
C LYS A 87 26.08 28.71 -1.18
N ARG A 88 25.03 28.77 -1.98
CA ARG A 88 24.04 27.70 -2.04
C ARG A 88 24.66 26.43 -2.65
N LEU A 89 24.73 25.37 -1.87
CA LEU A 89 25.33 24.09 -2.28
C LEU A 89 24.33 23.08 -2.83
N LYS A 90 23.05 23.15 -2.45
CA LYS A 90 21.99 22.27 -2.99
C LYS A 90 22.00 22.31 -4.52
N GLY A 91 22.18 21.15 -5.15
CA GLY A 91 22.28 20.98 -6.60
C GLY A 91 23.66 21.25 -7.20
N LYS A 92 24.71 21.48 -6.41
CA LYS A 92 26.08 21.75 -6.88
C LYS A 92 27.01 20.57 -6.61
N TYR A 93 28.04 20.44 -7.44
CA TYR A 93 29.15 19.52 -7.20
C TYR A 93 30.00 20.03 -6.04
N ILE A 94 30.43 19.12 -5.17
CA ILE A 94 31.41 19.41 -4.13
C ILE A 94 32.72 19.75 -4.81
N LYS A 95 33.27 20.91 -4.45
CA LYS A 95 34.58 21.35 -4.92
C LYS A 95 35.63 21.01 -3.89
N GLU A 96 36.80 20.60 -4.36
CA GLU A 96 37.93 20.24 -3.51
C GLU A 96 38.34 21.37 -2.54
N GLU A 97 38.28 22.63 -3.00
CA GLU A 97 38.56 23.83 -2.18
C GLU A 97 37.69 23.94 -0.91
N LEU A 98 36.48 23.37 -0.96
CA LEU A 98 35.50 23.38 0.13
C LEU A 98 35.64 22.18 1.07
N LEU A 99 36.43 21.15 0.75
CA LEU A 99 36.60 19.99 1.61
C LEU A 99 37.45 20.35 2.83
N GLU A 100 37.02 19.90 4.01
CA GLU A 100 37.84 19.85 5.22
C GLU A 100 38.62 18.54 5.30
N ASN A 101 38.07 17.46 4.73
CA ASN A 101 38.63 16.11 4.71
C ASN A 101 38.67 15.52 3.28
N PRO A 102 39.54 16.04 2.39
CA PRO A 102 39.60 15.57 1.00
C PRO A 102 39.98 14.10 0.86
N GLU A 103 40.75 13.55 1.80
CA GLU A 103 41.15 12.14 1.81
C GLU A 103 39.95 11.19 1.91
N GLU A 104 38.99 11.51 2.77
CA GLU A 104 37.73 10.74 2.95
C GLU A 104 36.88 10.72 1.68
N LEU A 105 36.84 11.83 0.92
CA LEU A 105 36.16 11.83 -0.37
C LEU A 105 36.86 10.92 -1.37
N ASN A 106 38.19 10.99 -1.44
CA ASN A 106 38.97 10.16 -2.35
C ASN A 106 38.88 8.67 -2.01
N GLU A 107 38.83 8.34 -0.73
CA GLU A 107 38.60 6.97 -0.27
C GLU A 107 37.19 6.50 -0.60
N ALA A 108 36.16 7.29 -0.27
CA ALA A 108 34.78 6.95 -0.59
C ALA A 108 34.57 6.73 -2.09
N LEU A 109 35.22 7.51 -2.96
CA LEU A 109 35.12 7.35 -4.42
C LEU A 109 35.69 6.02 -4.94
N LYS A 110 36.55 5.34 -4.17
CA LYS A 110 37.03 3.97 -4.47
C LYS A 110 35.95 2.93 -4.23
N ASP A 111 35.08 3.16 -3.24
CA ASP A 111 33.94 2.30 -2.94
C ASP A 111 32.78 2.59 -3.89
N ASN A 112 31.93 1.60 -4.14
CA ASN A 112 30.70 1.82 -4.91
C ASN A 112 29.57 2.27 -3.98
N PHE A 113 29.31 3.57 -3.93
CA PHE A 113 28.19 4.16 -3.19
C PHE A 113 27.31 5.01 -4.11
N GLU A 114 26.01 5.05 -3.80
CA GLU A 114 25.07 5.97 -4.45
C GLU A 114 24.91 7.27 -3.65
N TYR A 115 24.81 7.16 -2.33
CA TYR A 115 24.59 8.26 -1.39
C TYR A 115 25.70 8.34 -0.33
N ILE A 116 26.04 9.56 0.09
CA ILE A 116 27.03 9.80 1.15
C ILE A 116 26.61 10.98 2.02
N GLY A 117 26.92 10.92 3.32
CA GLY A 117 26.61 12.00 4.25
C GLY A 117 27.56 13.18 4.12
N VAL A 118 26.99 14.38 4.15
CA VAL A 118 27.73 15.64 4.06
C VAL A 118 27.43 16.50 5.29
N LYS A 119 28.45 16.98 5.98
CA LYS A 119 28.36 17.86 7.14
C LYS A 119 28.93 19.24 6.80
N ILE A 120 28.22 20.31 7.16
CA ILE A 120 28.64 21.69 6.94
C ILE A 120 28.23 22.54 8.14
N GLY A 121 29.14 22.71 9.11
CA GLY A 121 28.79 23.31 10.41
C GLY A 121 27.57 22.62 11.04
N ASP A 122 26.49 23.37 11.23
CA ASP A 122 25.21 22.91 11.81
C ASP A 122 24.25 22.27 10.79
N PHE A 123 24.70 22.02 9.57
CA PHE A 123 23.89 21.36 8.54
C PHE A 123 24.37 19.94 8.29
N LEU A 124 23.41 19.08 7.99
CA LEU A 124 23.61 17.77 7.37
C LEU A 124 23.07 17.80 5.96
N GLY A 125 23.59 16.92 5.11
CA GLY A 125 23.21 16.83 3.73
C GLY A 125 23.46 15.45 3.15
N VAL A 126 22.90 15.27 1.96
CA VAL A 126 23.04 14.05 1.17
C VAL A 126 23.84 14.41 -0.07
N GLY A 127 25.01 13.81 -0.22
CA GLY A 127 25.75 13.76 -1.48
C GLY A 127 25.28 12.59 -2.32
N VAL A 128 25.22 12.78 -3.64
CA VAL A 128 24.93 11.75 -4.63
C VAL A 128 26.13 11.59 -5.53
N ARG A 129 26.60 10.35 -5.71
CA ARG A 129 27.68 10.05 -6.66
C ARG A 129 27.20 10.25 -8.09
N LYS A 130 28.02 10.93 -8.89
CA LYS A 130 27.88 11.08 -10.33
C LYS A 130 29.26 10.92 -10.94
N GLU A 131 29.52 9.72 -11.48
CA GLU A 131 30.85 9.31 -11.96
C GLU A 131 31.87 9.45 -10.82
N ASP A 132 32.91 10.26 -11.01
CA ASP A 132 33.98 10.50 -10.04
C ASP A 132 33.75 11.77 -9.21
N ARG A 133 32.51 12.26 -9.14
CA ARG A 133 32.16 13.47 -8.40
C ARG A 133 30.96 13.26 -7.51
N VAL A 134 30.87 14.09 -6.47
CA VAL A 134 29.71 14.11 -5.56
C VAL A 134 28.93 15.40 -5.75
N LYS A 135 27.62 15.29 -5.95
CA LYS A 135 26.68 16.40 -6.03
C LYS A 135 25.85 16.47 -4.76
N VAL A 136 25.78 17.63 -4.11
CA VAL A 136 24.92 17.83 -2.94
C VAL A 136 23.46 17.83 -3.41
N LYS A 137 22.70 16.79 -3.05
CA LYS A 137 21.29 16.61 -3.39
C LYS A 137 20.40 17.46 -2.50
N ASP A 138 20.63 17.40 -1.18
CA ASP A 138 19.86 18.16 -0.21
C ASP A 138 20.68 18.50 1.04
N LEU A 139 20.20 19.49 1.79
CA LEU A 139 20.76 19.97 3.06
C LEU A 139 19.63 20.35 4.01
N SER A 140 19.76 19.99 5.28
CA SER A 140 18.86 20.42 6.35
C SER A 140 19.67 20.81 7.57
N ARG A 141 19.12 21.71 8.38
CA ARG A 141 19.74 22.03 9.67
C ARG A 141 19.64 20.80 10.57
N LYS A 142 20.71 20.53 11.30
CA LYS A 142 20.73 19.50 12.34
C LYS A 142 19.66 19.78 13.37
N LYS A 143 19.06 18.71 13.85
CA LYS A 143 18.19 18.68 15.01
C LYS A 143 18.26 17.30 15.64
N GLU A 144 17.88 17.22 16.91
CA GLU A 144 17.75 15.95 17.61
C GLU A 144 16.58 15.16 17.01
N LEU A 145 16.79 13.86 16.84
CA LEU A 145 15.72 12.94 16.44
C LEU A 145 15.11 12.36 17.70
N ASP A 146 13.80 12.47 17.81
CA ASP A 146 13.03 11.85 18.88
C ASP A 146 12.61 10.44 18.46
N PHE A 147 12.92 9.45 19.29
CA PHE A 147 12.60 8.04 19.06
C PHE A 147 11.44 7.63 19.97
N GLN A 148 10.23 7.90 19.51
CA GLN A 148 9.01 7.55 20.24
C GLN A 148 8.59 6.11 19.96
N LYS A 149 7.77 5.55 20.85
CA LYS A 149 7.13 4.26 20.62
C LYS A 149 5.72 4.44 20.06
N ILE A 150 5.24 3.39 19.38
CA ILE A 150 3.85 3.34 18.90
C ILE A 150 2.88 3.53 20.07
N ALA A 151 3.17 2.96 21.25
CA ALA A 151 2.34 3.12 22.44
C ALA A 151 2.17 4.60 22.86
N ASP A 152 3.24 5.39 22.81
CA ASP A 152 3.19 6.82 23.15
C ASP A 152 2.32 7.60 22.15
N TYR A 153 2.43 7.25 20.86
CA TYR A 153 1.58 7.80 19.81
C TYR A 153 0.11 7.47 20.05
N LEU A 154 -0.23 6.22 20.40
CA LEU A 154 -1.61 5.81 20.65
C LEU A 154 -2.21 6.54 21.86
N GLU A 155 -1.46 6.68 22.95
CA GLU A 155 -1.92 7.40 24.13
C GLU A 155 -2.16 8.88 23.82
N TYR A 156 -1.23 9.52 23.10
CA TYR A 156 -1.36 10.92 22.71
C TYR A 156 -2.58 11.18 21.81
N ASN A 157 -2.93 10.24 20.93
CA ASN A 157 -4.02 10.40 19.95
C ASN A 157 -5.35 9.77 20.39
N LYS A 158 -5.46 9.31 21.63
CA LYS A 158 -6.64 8.59 22.12
C LYS A 158 -7.95 9.38 21.98
N GLU A 159 -7.97 10.63 22.43
CA GLU A 159 -9.17 11.47 22.37
C GLU A 159 -9.62 11.74 20.92
N TYR A 160 -8.66 11.99 20.02
CA TYR A 160 -8.92 12.15 18.60
C TYR A 160 -9.53 10.88 17.99
N LEU A 161 -8.98 9.71 18.35
CA LEU A 161 -9.47 8.43 17.85
C LEU A 161 -10.89 8.13 18.36
N ASP A 162 -11.18 8.43 19.63
CA ASP A 162 -12.51 8.27 20.21
C ASP A 162 -13.53 9.18 19.47
N GLU A 163 -13.19 10.44 19.18
CA GLU A 163 -14.02 11.35 18.38
C GLU A 163 -14.30 10.81 16.97
N MET A 164 -13.30 10.20 16.32
CA MET A 164 -13.48 9.58 15.00
C MET A 164 -14.45 8.40 15.04
N VAL A 165 -14.38 7.57 16.08
CA VAL A 165 -15.30 6.44 16.28
C VAL A 165 -16.72 6.93 16.53
N GLU A 166 -16.89 7.94 17.39
CA GLU A 166 -18.20 8.57 17.66
C GLU A 166 -18.83 9.10 16.37
N ASN A 167 -18.08 9.84 15.56
CA ASN A 167 -18.54 10.34 14.26
C ASN A 167 -18.98 9.19 13.33
N SER A 168 -18.19 8.11 13.23
CA SER A 168 -18.54 6.93 12.43
C SER A 168 -19.82 6.24 12.93
N ILE A 169 -20.03 6.19 14.26
CA ILE A 169 -21.25 5.64 14.87
C ILE A 169 -22.46 6.52 14.53
N GLU A 170 -22.35 7.85 14.62
CA GLU A 170 -23.43 8.78 14.27
C GLU A 170 -23.85 8.62 12.80
N ILE A 171 -22.88 8.58 11.87
CA ILE A 171 -23.12 8.34 10.44
C ILE A 171 -23.87 7.01 10.22
N LEU A 172 -23.47 5.96 10.93
CA LEU A 172 -24.14 4.66 10.85
C LEU A 172 -25.55 4.71 11.40
N GLN A 173 -25.76 5.31 12.57
CA GLN A 173 -27.08 5.42 13.19
C GLN A 173 -28.06 6.13 12.26
N ASP A 174 -27.66 7.28 11.70
CA ASP A 174 -28.47 8.05 10.75
C ASP A 174 -28.83 7.24 9.50
N ALA A 175 -27.84 6.59 8.89
CA ALA A 175 -28.06 5.77 7.71
C ALA A 175 -28.97 4.57 8.03
N VAL A 176 -28.67 3.83 9.10
CA VAL A 176 -29.42 2.64 9.51
C VAL A 176 -30.86 2.99 9.81
N GLU A 177 -31.12 4.07 10.54
CA GLU A 177 -32.48 4.51 10.85
C GLU A 177 -33.25 4.89 9.59
N LYS A 178 -32.65 5.72 8.73
CA LYS A 178 -33.20 6.15 7.44
C LYS A 178 -33.57 4.96 6.54
N TYR A 179 -32.71 3.96 6.44
CA TYR A 179 -32.90 2.83 5.53
C TYR A 179 -33.79 1.72 6.12
N LYS A 180 -33.81 1.54 7.45
CA LYS A 180 -34.82 0.71 8.14
C LYS A 180 -36.23 1.27 7.90
N ARG A 181 -36.44 2.59 8.04
CA ARG A 181 -37.73 3.25 7.73
C ARG A 181 -38.18 3.04 6.29
N LYS A 182 -37.23 2.88 5.35
CA LYS A 182 -37.50 2.58 3.93
C LYS A 182 -37.68 1.09 3.62
N GLY A 183 -37.58 0.20 4.61
CA GLY A 183 -37.72 -1.24 4.44
C GLY A 183 -36.54 -1.93 3.76
N TYR A 184 -35.34 -1.34 3.80
CA TYR A 184 -34.13 -1.97 3.25
C TYR A 184 -33.65 -3.09 4.17
N ALA A 185 -33.06 -4.13 3.58
CA ALA A 185 -32.17 -5.01 4.32
C ALA A 185 -30.82 -4.30 4.55
N ILE A 186 -30.13 -4.64 5.63
CA ILE A 186 -28.84 -4.03 5.98
C ILE A 186 -27.82 -5.13 6.18
N ASN A 187 -26.65 -4.98 5.57
CA ASN A 187 -25.50 -5.86 5.76
C ASN A 187 -24.20 -5.07 5.74
N ALA A 188 -23.08 -5.72 6.05
CA ALA A 188 -21.73 -5.19 5.85
C ALA A 188 -20.92 -6.09 4.90
N SER A 189 -20.02 -5.48 4.13
CA SER A 189 -19.03 -6.21 3.33
C SER A 189 -17.74 -6.38 4.13
N PHE A 190 -17.31 -7.63 4.31
CA PHE A 190 -16.03 -7.97 4.93
C PHE A 190 -15.10 -8.59 3.88
N SER A 191 -13.87 -8.07 3.76
CA SER A 191 -12.90 -8.57 2.77
C SER A 191 -11.75 -9.36 3.39
N GLY A 192 -11.69 -9.43 4.73
CA GLY A 192 -10.51 -9.93 5.44
C GLY A 192 -9.36 -8.93 5.49
N GLY A 193 -9.57 -7.68 5.08
CA GLY A 193 -8.60 -6.58 5.21
C GLY A 193 -8.87 -5.68 6.42
N LYS A 194 -7.87 -4.89 6.83
CA LYS A 194 -7.88 -4.00 8.00
C LYS A 194 -9.08 -3.05 8.03
N ASP A 195 -9.39 -2.41 6.90
CA ASP A 195 -10.43 -1.38 6.83
C ASP A 195 -11.82 -2.01 7.01
N SER A 196 -12.04 -3.18 6.40
CA SER A 196 -13.28 -3.94 6.55
C SER A 196 -13.45 -4.54 7.95
N ALA A 197 -12.36 -4.90 8.63
CA ALA A 197 -12.39 -5.40 10.00
C ALA A 197 -12.84 -4.31 10.97
N VAL A 198 -12.21 -3.12 10.93
CA VAL A 198 -12.60 -1.96 11.74
C VAL A 198 -14.04 -1.55 11.47
N CYS A 199 -14.40 -1.42 10.18
CA CYS A 199 -15.75 -1.04 9.78
C CYS A 199 -16.80 -2.04 10.28
N THR A 200 -16.51 -3.35 10.23
CA THR A 200 -17.43 -4.39 10.73
C THR A 200 -17.63 -4.31 12.24
N LEU A 201 -16.57 -4.09 13.02
CA LEU A 201 -16.65 -4.00 14.48
C LEU A 201 -17.45 -2.76 14.92
N ILE A 202 -17.14 -1.58 14.37
CA ILE A 202 -17.92 -0.35 14.63
C ILE A 202 -19.40 -0.56 14.24
N SER A 203 -19.65 -1.23 13.11
CA SER A 203 -21.02 -1.51 12.66
C SER A 203 -21.79 -2.44 13.60
N LYS A 204 -21.11 -3.38 14.26
CA LYS A 204 -21.74 -4.29 15.24
C LYS A 204 -22.14 -3.57 16.53
N GLU A 205 -21.48 -2.48 16.90
CA GLU A 205 -21.91 -1.64 18.02
C GLU A 205 -23.27 -0.99 17.76
N VAL A 206 -23.56 -0.66 16.48
CA VAL A 206 -24.85 -0.07 16.05
C VAL A 206 -25.90 -1.14 15.70
N ILE A 207 -25.46 -2.27 15.15
CA ILE A 207 -26.32 -3.39 14.74
C ILE A 207 -25.72 -4.69 15.30
N PRO A 208 -26.13 -5.14 16.50
CA PRO A 208 -25.57 -6.36 17.11
C PRO A 208 -25.70 -7.62 16.23
N ASP A 209 -26.87 -7.80 15.59
CA ASP A 209 -27.19 -8.93 14.71
C ASP A 209 -26.89 -8.63 13.23
N LEU A 210 -25.80 -7.90 12.95
CA LEU A 210 -25.44 -7.51 11.59
C LEU A 210 -25.12 -8.72 10.71
N ASP A 211 -25.82 -8.84 9.57
CA ASP A 211 -25.41 -9.72 8.48
C ASP A 211 -24.09 -9.22 7.88
N VAL A 212 -23.07 -10.07 7.83
CA VAL A 212 -21.78 -9.76 7.22
C VAL A 212 -21.54 -10.69 6.04
N VAL A 213 -21.09 -10.14 4.92
CA VAL A 213 -20.87 -10.88 3.68
C VAL A 213 -19.38 -10.88 3.33
N PHE A 214 -18.80 -12.07 3.21
CA PHE A 214 -17.48 -12.30 2.64
C PHE A 214 -17.61 -12.95 1.26
N ILE A 215 -16.80 -12.51 0.30
CA ILE A 215 -16.78 -13.09 -1.04
C ILE A 215 -15.46 -13.85 -1.19
N ASP A 216 -15.55 -15.18 -1.26
CA ASP A 216 -14.41 -16.04 -1.55
C ASP A 216 -14.29 -16.19 -3.07
N THR A 217 -13.28 -15.57 -3.67
CA THR A 217 -13.07 -15.64 -5.12
C THR A 217 -12.31 -16.89 -5.56
N GLY A 218 -11.84 -17.71 -4.62
CA GLY A 218 -10.89 -18.79 -4.85
C GLY A 218 -9.49 -18.28 -5.21
N LEU A 219 -9.21 -16.99 -5.01
CA LEU A 219 -7.92 -16.35 -5.31
C LEU A 219 -7.29 -15.69 -4.08
N GLU A 220 -7.91 -15.84 -2.91
CA GLU A 220 -7.42 -15.36 -1.63
C GLU A 220 -6.22 -16.18 -1.16
N TYR A 221 -5.42 -15.59 -0.28
CA TYR A 221 -4.36 -16.32 0.40
C TYR A 221 -4.95 -17.25 1.47
N PRO A 222 -4.37 -18.44 1.71
CA PRO A 222 -4.78 -19.33 2.80
C PRO A 222 -4.81 -18.60 4.16
N GLU A 223 -3.84 -17.73 4.39
CA GLU A 223 -3.75 -16.88 5.57
C GLU A 223 -4.95 -15.94 5.71
N THR A 224 -5.44 -15.39 4.60
CA THR A 224 -6.63 -14.54 4.59
C THR A 224 -7.86 -15.36 4.96
N LEU A 225 -8.01 -16.57 4.41
CA LEU A 225 -9.15 -17.43 4.73
C LEU A 225 -9.15 -17.86 6.21
N ASN A 226 -7.98 -18.24 6.73
CA ASN A 226 -7.82 -18.56 8.15
C ASN A 226 -8.13 -17.34 9.03
N TYR A 227 -7.58 -16.17 8.69
CA TYR A 227 -7.87 -14.92 9.41
C TYR A 227 -9.36 -14.59 9.42
N VAL A 228 -10.05 -14.69 8.27
CA VAL A 228 -11.48 -14.41 8.17
C VAL A 228 -12.27 -15.31 9.12
N LYS A 229 -11.94 -16.60 9.15
CA LYS A 229 -12.56 -17.56 10.07
C LYS A 229 -12.32 -17.19 11.53
N ASP A 230 -11.05 -17.00 11.92
CA ASP A 230 -10.67 -16.73 13.31
C ASP A 230 -11.26 -15.39 13.80
N PHE A 231 -11.31 -14.37 12.94
CA PHE A 231 -11.92 -13.08 13.24
C PHE A 231 -13.43 -13.20 13.49
N VAL A 232 -14.11 -13.97 12.63
CA VAL A 232 -15.56 -14.20 12.73
C VAL A 232 -15.92 -14.97 13.99
N ASP A 233 -15.14 -16.00 14.33
CA ASP A 233 -15.30 -16.79 15.55
C ASP A 233 -15.04 -15.92 16.80
N LYS A 234 -13.99 -15.09 16.79
CA LYS A 234 -13.63 -14.22 17.94
C LYS A 234 -14.72 -13.21 18.29
N TYR A 235 -15.37 -12.64 17.27
CA TYR A 235 -16.31 -11.52 17.43
C TYR A 235 -17.78 -11.92 17.24
N ASP A 236 -18.09 -13.22 17.20
CA ASP A 236 -19.44 -13.77 17.01
C ASP A 236 -20.17 -13.07 15.84
N ILE A 237 -19.55 -13.13 14.67
CA ILE A 237 -20.03 -12.46 13.46
C ILE A 237 -20.94 -13.41 12.68
N ASN A 238 -22.15 -12.95 12.35
CA ASN A 238 -23.04 -13.67 11.43
C ASN A 238 -22.54 -13.51 9.99
N LEU A 239 -21.62 -14.39 9.59
CA LEU A 239 -20.97 -14.36 8.28
C LEU A 239 -21.69 -15.26 7.27
N ASP A 240 -22.07 -14.69 6.13
CA ASP A 240 -22.33 -15.46 4.93
C ASP A 240 -21.14 -15.40 3.99
N THR A 241 -20.69 -16.57 3.53
CA THR A 241 -19.66 -16.68 2.49
C THR A 241 -20.32 -16.87 1.13
N VAL A 242 -19.90 -16.06 0.16
CA VAL A 242 -20.36 -16.10 -1.23
C VAL A 242 -19.23 -16.59 -2.11
N ASP A 243 -19.42 -17.77 -2.69
CA ASP A 243 -18.46 -18.33 -3.65
C ASP A 243 -18.47 -17.55 -4.97
N GLY A 244 -17.29 -17.10 -5.38
CA GLY A 244 -17.05 -16.43 -6.64
C GLY A 244 -17.15 -17.36 -7.84
N ASP A 245 -17.46 -16.80 -9.01
CA ASP A 245 -17.34 -17.56 -10.26
C ASP A 245 -15.86 -17.90 -10.50
N ASN A 246 -15.59 -19.14 -10.93
CA ASN A 246 -14.23 -19.65 -11.04
C ASN A 246 -13.39 -18.81 -12.02
N PHE A 247 -12.31 -18.21 -11.52
CA PHE A 247 -11.41 -17.36 -12.31
C PHE A 247 -10.77 -18.12 -13.48
N TRP A 248 -10.30 -19.35 -13.24
CA TRP A 248 -9.54 -20.13 -14.21
C TRP A 248 -10.40 -20.60 -15.38
N ASP A 249 -11.68 -20.90 -15.14
CA ASP A 249 -12.64 -21.28 -16.18
C ASP A 249 -12.96 -20.11 -17.12
N ASN A 250 -12.89 -18.87 -16.61
CA ASN A 250 -13.14 -17.67 -17.40
C ASN A 250 -11.89 -17.13 -18.10
N LEU A 251 -10.68 -17.49 -17.62
CA LEU A 251 -9.41 -16.94 -18.08
C LEU A 251 -9.15 -17.16 -19.58
N GLU A 252 -9.52 -18.32 -20.12
CA GLU A 252 -9.33 -18.62 -21.55
C GLU A 252 -10.23 -17.76 -22.46
N LYS A 253 -11.42 -17.40 -21.97
CA LYS A 253 -12.41 -16.60 -22.70
C LYS A 253 -12.14 -15.11 -22.57
N GLU A 254 -11.77 -14.65 -21.39
CA GLU A 254 -11.66 -13.23 -21.05
C GLU A 254 -10.23 -12.68 -21.18
N GLY A 255 -9.22 -13.56 -21.28
CA GLY A 255 -7.81 -13.16 -21.36
C GLY A 255 -7.23 -12.71 -20.01
N ILE A 256 -5.99 -12.19 -20.04
CA ILE A 256 -5.30 -11.74 -18.82
C ILE A 256 -6.03 -10.50 -18.28
N PRO A 257 -6.51 -10.50 -17.02
CA PRO A 257 -7.09 -9.29 -16.44
C PRO A 257 -6.03 -8.21 -16.30
N THR A 258 -6.38 -6.99 -16.73
CA THR A 258 -5.51 -5.81 -16.66
C THR A 258 -6.11 -4.77 -15.71
N LYS A 259 -5.38 -3.67 -15.46
CA LYS A 259 -5.91 -2.53 -14.71
C LYS A 259 -7.07 -1.85 -15.46
N ASP A 260 -7.04 -1.94 -16.79
CA ASP A 260 -8.01 -1.36 -17.71
C ASP A 260 -9.24 -2.26 -17.87
N ASN A 261 -9.03 -3.59 -17.95
CA ASN A 261 -10.09 -4.58 -18.04
C ASN A 261 -10.05 -5.58 -16.86
N ARG A 262 -10.72 -5.20 -15.76
CA ARG A 262 -10.85 -6.04 -14.54
C ARG A 262 -12.09 -6.92 -14.60
N TRP A 263 -12.22 -7.73 -15.65
CA TRP A 263 -13.35 -8.66 -15.82
C TRP A 263 -13.53 -9.57 -14.59
N CYS A 264 -12.43 -9.95 -13.93
CA CYS A 264 -12.43 -10.78 -12.73
C CYS A 264 -13.22 -10.15 -11.55
N ASN A 265 -13.29 -8.82 -11.47
CA ASN A 265 -14.13 -8.16 -10.46
C ASN A 265 -15.62 -8.36 -10.75
N SER A 266 -16.02 -8.28 -12.02
CA SER A 266 -17.42 -8.49 -12.43
C SER A 266 -17.82 -9.95 -12.25
N ALA A 267 -17.01 -10.88 -12.79
CA ALA A 267 -17.28 -12.30 -12.77
C ALA A 267 -17.12 -12.91 -11.38
N CYS A 268 -15.97 -12.72 -10.73
CA CYS A 268 -15.66 -13.43 -9.48
C CYS A 268 -16.25 -12.74 -8.24
N LYS A 269 -16.66 -11.46 -8.30
CA LYS A 269 -17.17 -10.73 -7.11
C LYS A 269 -18.59 -10.25 -7.28
N LEU A 270 -18.81 -9.32 -8.21
CA LEU A 270 -20.05 -8.56 -8.25
C LEU A 270 -21.25 -9.37 -8.74
N MET A 271 -21.08 -10.28 -9.69
CA MET A 271 -22.16 -11.16 -10.16
C MET A 271 -22.60 -12.19 -9.12
N PRO A 272 -21.69 -12.93 -8.48
CA PRO A 272 -21.99 -13.77 -7.32
C PRO A 272 -22.72 -13.01 -6.21
N LEU A 273 -22.20 -11.84 -5.83
CA LEU A 273 -22.84 -10.99 -4.82
C LEU A 273 -24.26 -10.60 -5.24
N LYS A 274 -24.48 -10.19 -6.49
CA LYS A 274 -25.83 -9.83 -6.98
C LYS A 274 -26.81 -10.99 -6.88
N ARG A 275 -26.39 -12.21 -7.27
CA ARG A 275 -27.23 -13.42 -7.18
C ARG A 275 -27.54 -13.75 -5.72
N TYR A 276 -26.53 -13.65 -4.87
CA TYR A 276 -26.64 -13.87 -3.43
C TYR A 276 -27.62 -12.90 -2.75
N LEU A 277 -27.44 -11.59 -2.92
CA LEU A 277 -28.29 -10.58 -2.29
C LEU A 277 -29.76 -10.72 -2.71
N LYS A 278 -30.00 -11.04 -4.00
CA LYS A 278 -31.36 -11.31 -4.52
C LYS A 278 -31.98 -12.55 -3.88
N LYS A 279 -31.18 -13.60 -3.64
CA LYS A 279 -31.62 -14.83 -2.98
C LYS A 279 -31.92 -14.60 -1.49
N LYS A 280 -31.02 -13.92 -0.75
CA LYS A 280 -31.16 -13.71 0.70
C LYS A 280 -32.27 -12.70 1.05
N TYR A 281 -32.34 -11.59 0.33
CA TYR A 281 -33.24 -10.48 0.69
C TYR A 281 -34.47 -10.35 -0.21
N GLY A 282 -34.61 -11.21 -1.22
CA GLY A 282 -35.75 -11.24 -2.13
C GLY A 282 -35.90 -9.92 -2.92
N ASN A 283 -37.05 -9.28 -2.79
CA ASN A 283 -37.37 -8.01 -3.47
C ASN A 283 -36.97 -6.76 -2.67
N LYS A 284 -36.35 -6.91 -1.50
CA LYS A 284 -35.88 -5.76 -0.71
C LYS A 284 -34.66 -5.12 -1.39
N LYS A 285 -34.58 -3.79 -1.30
CA LYS A 285 -33.33 -3.08 -1.55
C LYS A 285 -32.37 -3.32 -0.37
N VAL A 286 -31.08 -3.16 -0.62
CA VAL A 286 -30.03 -3.46 0.36
C VAL A 286 -29.20 -2.21 0.62
N LEU A 287 -29.01 -1.87 1.90
CA LEU A 287 -27.95 -0.98 2.35
C LEU A 287 -26.75 -1.83 2.75
N THR A 288 -25.62 -1.61 2.12
CA THR A 288 -24.37 -2.31 2.41
C THR A 288 -23.37 -1.35 3.04
N ILE A 289 -22.96 -1.64 4.26
CA ILE A 289 -21.87 -0.93 4.93
C ILE A 289 -20.55 -1.41 4.31
N ASP A 290 -19.69 -0.46 3.92
CA ASP A 290 -18.46 -0.69 3.17
C ASP A 290 -17.31 0.10 3.81
N GLY A 291 -16.14 -0.54 3.97
CA GLY A 291 -14.96 0.06 4.59
C GLY A 291 -14.09 0.92 3.67
N SER A 292 -14.60 1.42 2.53
CA SER A 292 -13.85 2.28 1.61
C SER A 292 -13.55 3.65 2.22
N ARG A 293 -12.34 4.17 1.95
CA ARG A 293 -11.86 5.47 2.45
C ARG A 293 -11.44 6.40 1.31
N LYS A 294 -11.51 7.72 1.51
CA LYS A 294 -11.10 8.72 0.51
C LYS A 294 -9.63 8.61 0.13
N TYR A 295 -8.77 8.28 1.10
CA TYR A 295 -7.32 8.29 0.97
C TYR A 295 -6.73 7.09 0.20
N GLU A 296 -7.53 6.09 -0.16
CA GLU A 296 -7.03 4.88 -0.84
C GLU A 296 -6.67 5.11 -2.32
N SER A 297 -7.35 6.04 -3.01
CA SER A 297 -7.15 6.32 -4.43
C SER A 297 -7.80 7.63 -4.88
N PHE A 298 -7.31 8.20 -5.99
CA PHE A 298 -7.91 9.39 -6.61
C PHE A 298 -9.40 9.22 -6.94
N THR A 299 -9.83 8.03 -7.37
CA THR A 299 -11.25 7.76 -7.65
C THR A 299 -12.10 7.79 -6.38
N ARG A 300 -11.55 7.37 -5.24
CA ARG A 300 -12.26 7.34 -3.96
C ARG A 300 -12.28 8.68 -3.24
N ALA A 301 -11.37 9.60 -3.57
CA ALA A 301 -11.31 10.94 -2.97
C ALA A 301 -12.61 11.76 -3.12
N ASN A 302 -13.40 11.48 -4.16
CA ASN A 302 -14.69 12.14 -4.44
C ASN A 302 -15.91 11.33 -3.98
N LEU A 303 -15.73 10.28 -3.17
CA LEU A 303 -16.86 9.55 -2.61
C LEU A 303 -17.59 10.40 -1.57
N ASP A 304 -18.91 10.34 -1.61
CA ASP A 304 -19.80 10.76 -0.53
C ASP A 304 -20.06 9.58 0.41
N TYR A 305 -20.55 9.89 1.62
CA TYR A 305 -20.90 8.90 2.65
C TYR A 305 -21.93 7.85 2.21
N GLU A 306 -22.73 8.15 1.19
CA GLU A 306 -23.66 7.21 0.58
C GLU A 306 -23.49 7.18 -0.94
N ARG A 307 -23.53 5.98 -1.53
CA ARG A 307 -23.49 5.83 -2.99
C ARG A 307 -24.41 4.71 -3.46
N ARG A 308 -25.26 4.99 -4.45
CA ARG A 308 -25.97 3.92 -5.16
C ARG A 308 -24.98 3.13 -6.02
N SER A 309 -24.99 1.81 -5.90
CA SER A 309 -24.11 0.97 -6.70
C SER A 309 -24.47 1.08 -8.19
N GLY A 310 -23.44 1.16 -9.04
CA GLY A 310 -23.61 1.19 -10.49
C GLY A 310 -23.84 -0.19 -11.14
N PHE A 311 -23.63 -1.28 -10.39
CA PHE A 311 -23.66 -2.65 -10.92
C PHE A 311 -24.83 -3.48 -10.36
N ILE A 312 -25.04 -3.39 -9.04
CA ILE A 312 -26.19 -3.92 -8.32
C ILE A 312 -27.18 -2.78 -8.11
N ASP A 313 -28.23 -2.75 -8.92
CA ASP A 313 -29.20 -1.66 -9.09
C ASP A 313 -30.12 -1.43 -7.88
N PHE A 314 -30.23 -2.44 -7.01
CA PHE A 314 -30.99 -2.43 -5.76
C PHE A 314 -30.11 -2.29 -4.50
N GLN A 315 -28.81 -2.00 -4.68
CA GLN A 315 -27.86 -1.80 -3.59
C GLN A 315 -27.48 -0.31 -3.45
N THR A 316 -27.43 0.14 -2.20
CA THR A 316 -26.79 1.39 -1.79
C THR A 316 -25.70 1.08 -0.80
N ASN A 317 -24.55 1.74 -0.92
CA ASN A 317 -23.44 1.62 0.00
C ASN A 317 -23.41 2.81 0.97
N VAL A 318 -22.99 2.57 2.21
CA VAL A 318 -22.64 3.60 3.20
C VAL A 318 -21.20 3.38 3.67
N PHE A 319 -20.44 4.47 3.83
CA PHE A 319 -19.01 4.43 4.14
C PHE A 319 -18.71 5.13 5.47
N PRO A 320 -18.85 4.45 6.62
CA PRO A 320 -18.81 5.12 7.93
C PRO A 320 -17.40 5.59 8.32
N ILE A 321 -16.36 4.95 7.76
CA ILE A 321 -14.95 5.28 7.99
C ILE A 321 -14.35 6.06 6.81
N LEU A 322 -15.17 6.75 6.02
CA LEU A 322 -14.77 7.36 4.75
C LEU A 322 -13.61 8.36 4.89
N ASP A 323 -13.61 9.13 5.97
CA ASP A 323 -12.62 10.17 6.26
C ASP A 323 -11.44 9.65 7.11
N TRP A 324 -11.37 8.35 7.38
CA TRP A 324 -10.22 7.77 8.08
C TRP A 324 -9.03 7.61 7.13
N ASN A 325 -7.84 8.01 7.56
CA ASN A 325 -6.59 7.70 6.88
C ASN A 325 -6.08 6.30 7.31
N SER A 326 -4.96 5.82 6.75
CA SER A 326 -4.45 4.50 7.16
C SER A 326 -3.85 4.47 8.57
N ILE A 327 -3.38 5.59 9.13
CA ILE A 327 -2.80 5.63 10.48
C ILE A 327 -3.91 5.56 11.54
N ASP A 328 -5.06 6.15 11.28
CA ASP A 328 -6.25 6.08 12.15
C ASP A 328 -6.73 4.62 12.24
N ILE A 329 -6.82 3.93 11.11
CA ILE A 329 -7.23 2.51 11.05
C ILE A 329 -6.27 1.63 11.85
N TRP A 330 -4.96 1.79 11.67
CA TRP A 330 -3.97 1.02 12.42
C TRP A 330 -3.94 1.39 13.90
N SER A 331 -4.16 2.67 14.23
CA SER A 331 -4.23 3.13 15.62
C SER A 331 -5.42 2.51 16.34
N TYR A 332 -6.58 2.41 15.69
CA TYR A 332 -7.73 1.69 16.23
C TYR A 332 -7.46 0.21 16.43
N ILE A 333 -6.84 -0.44 15.44
CA ILE A 333 -6.48 -1.86 15.53
C ILE A 333 -5.57 -2.12 16.73
N TYR A 334 -4.51 -1.32 16.90
CA TYR A 334 -3.55 -1.50 17.98
C TYR A 334 -4.11 -1.11 19.35
N SER A 335 -4.84 0.02 19.45
CA SER A 335 -5.42 0.47 20.73
C SER A 335 -6.50 -0.46 21.30
N LYS A 336 -7.10 -1.31 20.46
CA LYS A 336 -8.15 -2.27 20.84
C LYS A 336 -7.67 -3.74 20.76
N ASP A 337 -6.38 -3.97 20.51
CA ASP A 337 -5.79 -5.31 20.32
C ASP A 337 -6.60 -6.19 19.33
N ILE A 338 -7.05 -5.57 18.23
CA ILE A 338 -7.82 -6.26 17.19
C ILE A 338 -6.86 -7.13 16.38
N PRO A 339 -7.10 -8.44 16.24
CA PRO A 339 -6.29 -9.25 15.36
C PRO A 339 -6.53 -8.77 13.93
N TYR A 340 -5.45 -8.65 13.17
CA TYR A 340 -5.49 -8.24 11.77
C TYR A 340 -4.88 -9.33 10.89
N ASN A 341 -5.11 -9.20 9.58
CA ASN A 341 -4.66 -10.20 8.62
C ASN A 341 -3.11 -10.27 8.60
N PRO A 342 -2.51 -11.44 8.84
CA PRO A 342 -1.05 -11.57 8.97
C PRO A 342 -0.29 -11.26 7.67
N MET A 343 -0.96 -11.17 6.53
CA MET A 343 -0.34 -10.76 5.28
C MET A 343 0.19 -9.31 5.34
N TYR A 344 -0.34 -8.44 6.21
CA TYR A 344 0.20 -7.09 6.41
C TYR A 344 1.66 -7.13 6.92
N ASP A 345 1.95 -8.03 7.85
CA ASP A 345 3.31 -8.22 8.39
C ASP A 345 4.24 -8.90 7.42
N LYS A 346 3.68 -9.57 6.40
CA LYS A 346 4.43 -10.25 5.34
C LYS A 346 4.74 -9.35 4.14
N GLY A 347 4.40 -8.06 4.20
CA GLY A 347 4.79 -7.08 3.18
C GLY A 347 3.68 -6.70 2.18
N PHE A 348 2.41 -6.92 2.53
CA PHE A 348 1.27 -6.50 1.71
C PHE A 348 0.59 -5.26 2.30
N GLU A 349 0.27 -4.27 1.46
CA GLU A 349 -0.50 -3.08 1.87
C GLU A 349 -2.00 -3.27 1.67
N ARG A 350 -2.37 -4.13 0.72
CA ARG A 350 -3.76 -4.44 0.42
C ARG A 350 -3.95 -5.94 0.36
N ILE A 351 -4.94 -6.41 1.11
CA ILE A 351 -5.38 -7.79 1.04
C ILE A 351 -6.37 -7.95 -0.12
N GLY A 352 -6.10 -8.94 -0.97
CA GLY A 352 -6.92 -9.25 -2.12
C GLY A 352 -6.41 -10.52 -2.82
N CYS A 353 -6.73 -10.64 -4.11
CA CYS A 353 -6.36 -11.78 -4.92
C CYS A 353 -4.84 -11.80 -5.21
N TYR A 354 -4.19 -12.97 -5.13
CA TYR A 354 -2.72 -13.07 -5.31
C TYR A 354 -2.22 -12.73 -6.72
N LEU A 355 -3.10 -12.77 -7.72
CA LEU A 355 -2.80 -12.45 -9.13
C LEU A 355 -3.41 -11.13 -9.61
N CYS A 356 -3.80 -10.25 -8.68
CA CYS A 356 -4.51 -9.01 -9.00
C CYS A 356 -3.64 -8.04 -9.82
N PRO A 357 -4.09 -7.57 -11.00
CA PRO A 357 -3.34 -6.57 -11.77
C PRO A 357 -3.26 -5.21 -11.09
N SER A 358 -4.09 -4.96 -10.07
CA SER A 358 -4.06 -3.72 -9.27
C SER A 358 -3.10 -3.79 -8.07
N ALA A 359 -2.51 -4.95 -7.77
CA ALA A 359 -1.51 -5.07 -6.71
C ALA A 359 -0.19 -4.41 -7.12
N LEU A 360 0.64 -4.09 -6.12
CA LEU A 360 2.01 -3.64 -6.38
C LEU A 360 2.82 -4.78 -6.99
N ASN A 361 3.82 -4.46 -7.80
CA ASN A 361 4.73 -5.43 -8.38
C ASN A 361 5.65 -6.04 -7.31
N SER A 362 6.04 -5.25 -6.32
CA SER A 362 6.70 -5.72 -5.09
C SER A 362 5.86 -6.80 -4.40
N GLU A 363 4.54 -6.59 -4.23
CA GLU A 363 3.62 -7.60 -3.69
C GLU A 363 3.53 -8.84 -4.59
N PHE A 364 3.44 -8.67 -5.92
CA PHE A 364 3.44 -9.77 -6.88
C PHE A 364 4.71 -10.64 -6.77
N LEU A 365 5.88 -10.03 -6.62
CA LEU A 365 7.14 -10.74 -6.40
C LEU A 365 7.21 -11.35 -5.01
N ARG A 366 6.60 -10.73 -4.00
CA ARG A 366 6.48 -11.29 -2.65
C ARG A 366 5.66 -12.60 -2.65
N VAL A 367 4.69 -12.75 -3.55
CA VAL A 367 3.97 -14.03 -3.74
C VAL A 367 4.93 -15.16 -4.14
N LYS A 368 5.97 -14.88 -4.94
CA LYS A 368 6.98 -15.90 -5.31
C LYS A 368 7.67 -16.50 -4.09
N GLU A 369 7.94 -15.67 -3.10
CA GLU A 369 8.68 -16.06 -1.89
C GLU A 369 7.77 -16.81 -0.90
N LEU A 370 6.51 -16.38 -0.76
CA LEU A 370 5.58 -16.94 0.23
C LEU A 370 4.73 -18.10 -0.30
N HIS A 371 4.36 -18.05 -1.57
CA HIS A 371 3.47 -19.01 -2.24
C HIS A 371 3.99 -19.32 -3.65
N PRO A 372 5.15 -19.99 -3.78
CA PRO A 372 5.77 -20.26 -5.08
C PRO A 372 4.83 -20.97 -6.05
N ASP A 373 4.01 -21.92 -5.59
CA ASP A 373 3.06 -22.64 -6.45
C ASP A 373 2.02 -21.72 -7.11
N TYR A 374 1.53 -20.71 -6.37
CA TYR A 374 0.55 -19.75 -6.88
C TYR A 374 1.19 -18.83 -7.91
N PHE A 375 2.40 -18.35 -7.58
CA PHE A 375 3.20 -17.53 -8.47
C PHE A 375 3.54 -18.28 -9.76
N GLU A 376 4.05 -19.51 -9.67
CA GLU A 376 4.44 -20.33 -10.81
C GLU A 376 3.25 -20.66 -11.72
N ARG A 377 2.08 -20.99 -11.15
CA ARG A 377 0.87 -21.23 -11.94
C ARG A 377 0.52 -20.00 -12.78
N TRP A 378 0.54 -18.82 -12.17
CA TRP A 378 0.20 -17.58 -12.88
C TRP A 378 1.26 -17.18 -13.90
N VAL A 379 2.54 -17.18 -13.51
CA VAL A 379 3.67 -16.84 -14.40
C VAL A 379 3.76 -17.79 -15.58
N LYS A 380 3.50 -19.08 -15.40
CA LYS A 380 3.45 -20.06 -16.51
C LYS A 380 2.38 -19.69 -17.54
N TYR A 381 1.25 -19.15 -17.11
CA TYR A 381 0.22 -18.65 -18.02
C TYR A 381 0.68 -17.38 -18.75
N LEU A 382 1.21 -16.41 -18.00
CA LEU A 382 1.68 -15.12 -18.55
C LEU A 382 2.82 -15.29 -19.58
N LYS A 383 3.75 -16.22 -19.35
CA LYS A 383 4.89 -16.51 -20.23
C LYS A 383 4.49 -17.01 -21.62
N LYS A 384 3.22 -17.37 -21.83
CA LYS A 384 2.69 -17.65 -23.18
C LYS A 384 2.61 -16.39 -24.05
N TYR A 385 2.51 -15.21 -23.42
CA TYR A 385 2.25 -13.93 -24.09
C TYR A 385 3.39 -12.91 -23.90
N PHE A 386 4.10 -12.97 -22.79
CA PHE A 386 5.14 -12.00 -22.42
C PHE A 386 6.48 -12.70 -22.14
N PRO A 387 7.62 -12.08 -22.51
CA PRO A 387 8.93 -12.48 -21.99
C PRO A 387 8.96 -12.45 -20.47
N GLU A 388 9.74 -13.35 -19.86
CA GLU A 388 9.85 -13.45 -18.40
C GLU A 388 10.30 -12.14 -17.74
N SER A 389 11.23 -11.41 -18.35
CA SER A 389 11.68 -10.11 -17.87
C SER A 389 10.56 -9.06 -17.77
N GLU A 390 9.59 -9.09 -18.68
CA GLU A 390 8.41 -8.24 -18.69
C GLU A 390 7.35 -8.71 -17.68
N VAL A 391 7.20 -10.04 -17.55
CA VAL A 391 6.30 -10.64 -16.55
C VAL A 391 6.69 -10.21 -15.14
N LEU A 392 7.98 -10.32 -14.80
CA LEU A 392 8.51 -9.98 -13.48
C LEU A 392 8.41 -8.47 -13.15
N ARG A 393 8.24 -7.62 -14.16
CA ARG A 393 8.02 -6.16 -14.00
C ARG A 393 6.55 -5.75 -14.13
N GLY A 394 5.68 -6.73 -14.27
CA GLY A 394 4.24 -6.53 -14.26
C GLY A 394 3.68 -5.87 -15.51
N PHE A 395 4.36 -5.97 -16.67
CA PHE A 395 3.92 -5.30 -17.91
C PHE A 395 2.57 -5.82 -18.42
N TRP A 396 2.23 -7.06 -18.08
CA TRP A 396 0.94 -7.69 -18.37
C TRP A 396 -0.26 -7.01 -17.68
N ARG A 397 -0.03 -6.09 -16.73
CA ARG A 397 -1.10 -5.43 -15.97
C ARG A 397 -1.82 -4.32 -16.74
N TRP A 398 -1.44 -4.04 -17.97
CA TRP A 398 -2.00 -2.96 -18.79
C TRP A 398 -2.29 -3.41 -20.21
N ASP A 399 -3.38 -2.92 -20.78
CA ASP A 399 -3.66 -3.09 -22.20
C ASP A 399 -2.68 -2.23 -23.03
N GLU A 400 -2.47 -0.99 -22.57
CA GLU A 400 -1.46 -0.05 -23.07
C GLU A 400 -0.59 0.46 -21.92
N LEU A 401 0.74 0.36 -22.08
CA LEU A 401 1.68 0.77 -21.04
C LEU A 401 1.56 2.29 -20.78
N PRO A 402 1.38 2.72 -19.51
CA PRO A 402 1.41 4.14 -19.18
C PRO A 402 2.82 4.72 -19.39
N PRO A 403 2.97 6.06 -19.54
CA PRO A 403 4.25 6.68 -19.91
C PRO A 403 5.46 6.26 -19.08
N LYS A 404 5.30 6.13 -17.76
CA LYS A 404 6.38 5.68 -16.86
C LYS A 404 6.82 4.24 -17.11
N MET A 405 5.90 3.36 -17.53
CA MET A 405 6.22 1.97 -17.85
C MET A 405 6.86 1.86 -19.24
N VAL A 406 6.54 2.76 -20.16
CA VAL A 406 7.25 2.89 -21.45
C VAL A 406 8.69 3.32 -21.21
N GLU A 407 8.92 4.33 -20.36
CA GLU A 407 10.27 4.76 -19.97
C GLU A 407 11.06 3.62 -19.30
N LEU A 408 10.42 2.84 -18.42
CA LEU A 408 11.04 1.65 -17.84
C LEU A 408 11.40 0.61 -18.91
N GLU A 409 10.51 0.33 -19.86
CA GLU A 409 10.76 -0.58 -20.99
C GLU A 409 11.96 -0.12 -21.83
N GLU A 410 12.08 1.18 -22.11
CA GLU A 410 13.21 1.77 -22.83
C GLU A 410 14.52 1.66 -22.03
N ASN A 411 14.49 1.91 -20.73
CA ASN A 411 15.65 1.81 -19.84
C ASN A 411 16.15 0.38 -19.64
N MET A 412 15.29 -0.63 -19.83
CA MET A 412 15.72 -2.03 -19.84
C MET A 412 16.56 -2.40 -21.08
N GLY A 413 16.67 -1.52 -22.08
CA GLY A 413 17.43 -1.76 -23.30
C GLY A 413 16.85 -2.87 -24.18
N VAL A 414 15.56 -3.18 -24.04
CA VAL A 414 14.92 -4.25 -24.82
C VAL A 414 14.60 -3.72 -26.22
N ASP A 415 15.33 -4.22 -27.22
CA ASP A 415 15.06 -3.96 -28.64
C ASP A 415 13.78 -4.70 -29.06
N ILE A 416 12.62 -4.13 -28.75
CA ILE A 416 11.32 -4.72 -29.08
C ILE A 416 10.85 -4.16 -30.41
N ASP A 417 10.84 -5.03 -31.42
CA ASP A 417 10.17 -4.78 -32.71
C ASP A 417 8.74 -4.27 -32.46
N LYS A 418 8.44 -3.04 -32.89
CA LYS A 418 7.13 -2.36 -32.73
C LYS A 418 5.96 -3.22 -33.22
N LYS A 419 6.19 -4.20 -34.11
CA LYS A 419 5.16 -5.16 -34.54
C LYS A 419 4.68 -6.12 -33.43
N LYS A 420 5.47 -6.42 -32.39
CA LYS A 420 5.04 -7.25 -31.25
C LYS A 420 4.13 -6.50 -30.27
N ARG A 421 4.23 -5.16 -30.17
CA ARG A 421 3.29 -4.34 -29.38
C ARG A 421 1.83 -4.51 -29.85
N LEU A 422 1.59 -4.61 -31.16
CA LEU A 422 0.23 -4.85 -31.69
C LEU A 422 -0.36 -6.20 -31.26
N LYS A 423 0.48 -7.23 -31.01
CA LYS A 423 0.02 -8.53 -30.50
C LYS A 423 -0.33 -8.51 -29.00
N ARG A 424 0.18 -7.53 -28.23
CA ARG A 424 -0.23 -7.33 -26.81
C ARG A 424 -1.71 -6.94 -26.70
N ILE A 425 -2.20 -6.20 -27.71
CA ILE A 425 -3.56 -5.66 -27.80
C ILE A 425 -4.57 -6.72 -28.29
N THR A 426 -4.13 -7.68 -29.10
CA THR A 426 -4.97 -8.81 -29.55
C THR A 426 -4.84 -10.01 -28.62
N GLN A 427 -5.26 -9.86 -27.37
CA GLN A 427 -5.68 -11.01 -26.57
C GLN A 427 -7.15 -11.27 -26.91
N LEU A 428 -7.31 -12.06 -27.99
CA LEU A 428 -8.51 -12.41 -28.77
C LEU A 428 -8.91 -11.41 -29.87
#